data_AF-A0A2Z3H5N8-F1
#
_entry.id   AF-A0A2Z3H5N8-F1
#
_cell.length_a   1.000
_cell.length_b   1.000
_cell.length_c   1.000
_cell.angle_alpha   90.00
_cell.angle_beta   90.00
_cell.angle_gamma   90.00
#
_symmetry.space_group_name_H-M   'P 1'
#
loop_
_entity.id
_entity.type
_entity.pdbx_description
1 polymer ?
#
loop_
_entity_poly.entity_id
_entity_poly.type
_entity_poly.pdbx_seq_one_letter_code
_entity_poly.pdbx_strand_id
1 'polypeptide(L)'
;MNAASPGLGAELANKIARLVEERGWNQEDFARISGLNRHTVRQILQGGPKRQLRNTTVSQCADALGLTVSELRTLPLERLLPRMHGKPADDDESLKLLDERAQLPDLVGWLERNRNRAAELRPDEVLELLDMQAPSGPLVKLGVETCVDLIERRRHLVCKVKEIAGTEYFEFLEQFVKLIHDKVKPTPSKRV
;
A
#
# COMPACT_ATOMS: atom_id res chain seq x y z
N MET A 1 21.70 -21.83 -34.11
CA MET A 1 20.32 -22.08 -33.63
C MET A 1 20.03 -21.04 -32.56
N ASN A 2 19.24 -20.01 -32.89
CA ASN A 2 18.96 -18.90 -31.96
C ASN A 2 17.90 -19.32 -30.94
N ALA A 3 18.32 -19.56 -29.70
CA ALA A 3 17.42 -19.68 -28.57
C ALA A 3 16.82 -18.30 -28.27
N ALA A 4 15.54 -18.11 -28.57
CA ALA A 4 14.81 -16.93 -28.17
C ALA A 4 14.67 -16.94 -26.63
N SER A 5 15.32 -15.99 -25.95
CA SER A 5 15.12 -15.77 -24.52
C SER A 5 13.62 -15.61 -24.23
N PRO A 6 13.05 -16.35 -23.25
CA PRO A 6 11.65 -16.18 -22.88
C PRO A 6 11.46 -14.71 -22.47
N GLY A 7 10.59 -14.01 -23.21
CA GLY A 7 10.52 -12.55 -23.14
C GLY A 7 10.16 -12.06 -21.74
N LEU A 8 10.81 -10.98 -21.31
CA LEU A 8 10.62 -10.24 -20.04
C LEU A 8 9.15 -10.07 -19.60
N GLY A 9 8.19 -10.10 -20.55
CA GLY A 9 6.76 -10.05 -20.26
C GLY A 9 6.18 -11.32 -19.60
N ALA A 10 6.69 -12.50 -19.97
CA ALA A 10 6.28 -13.77 -19.36
C ALA A 10 6.83 -13.91 -17.93
N GLU A 11 8.06 -13.43 -17.70
CA GLU A 11 8.66 -13.36 -16.37
C GLU A 11 7.86 -12.44 -15.44
N LEU A 12 7.41 -11.29 -15.95
CA LEU A 12 6.57 -10.36 -15.19
C LEU A 12 5.22 -10.97 -14.80
N ALA A 13 4.55 -11.66 -15.73
CA ALA A 13 3.28 -12.33 -15.45
C ALA A 13 3.43 -13.43 -14.38
N ASN A 14 4.48 -14.25 -14.48
CA ASN A 14 4.79 -15.27 -13.49
C ASN A 14 5.12 -14.66 -12.12
N LYS A 15 5.85 -13.54 -12.09
CA LYS A 15 6.13 -12.81 -10.85
C LYS A 15 4.85 -12.31 -10.20
N ILE A 16 3.94 -11.70 -10.97
CA ILE A 16 2.62 -11.29 -10.47
C ILE A 16 1.85 -12.49 -9.93
N ALA A 17 1.85 -13.62 -10.64
CA ALA A 17 1.15 -14.82 -10.21
C ALA A 17 1.65 -15.34 -8.86
N ARG A 18 2.97 -15.37 -8.65
CA ARG A 18 3.57 -15.73 -7.35
C ARG A 18 3.18 -14.76 -6.25
N LEU A 19 3.22 -13.46 -6.50
CA LEU A 19 2.81 -12.46 -5.50
C LEU A 19 1.33 -12.60 -5.10
N VAL A 20 0.46 -12.95 -6.05
CA VAL A 20 -0.96 -13.22 -5.80
C VAL A 20 -1.15 -14.49 -4.97
N GLU A 21 -0.39 -15.55 -5.26
CA GLU A 21 -0.39 -16.80 -4.49
C GLU A 21 0.07 -16.58 -3.04
N GLU A 22 1.13 -15.80 -2.83
CA GLU A 22 1.66 -15.45 -1.50
C GLU A 22 0.66 -14.63 -0.66
N ARG A 23 -0.24 -13.87 -1.30
CA ARG A 23 -1.37 -13.18 -0.64
C ARG A 23 -2.54 -14.11 -0.29
N GLY A 24 -2.50 -15.37 -0.73
CA GLY A 24 -3.60 -16.31 -0.58
C GLY A 24 -4.81 -15.98 -1.46
N TRP A 25 -4.66 -15.14 -2.48
CA TRP A 25 -5.76 -14.72 -3.33
C TRP A 25 -6.02 -15.72 -4.46
N ASN A 26 -7.29 -16.03 -4.70
CA ASN A 26 -7.71 -16.81 -5.87
C ASN A 26 -7.98 -15.90 -7.09
N GLN A 27 -8.34 -16.50 -8.23
CA GLN A 27 -8.63 -15.77 -9.48
C GLN A 27 -9.73 -14.71 -9.33
N GLU A 28 -10.78 -15.00 -8.55
CA GLU A 28 -11.89 -14.07 -8.37
C GLU A 28 -11.53 -12.92 -7.44
N ASP A 29 -10.78 -13.19 -6.37
CA ASP A 29 -10.27 -12.16 -5.46
C ASP A 29 -9.35 -11.20 -6.19
N PHE A 30 -8.39 -11.73 -6.96
CA PHE A 30 -7.46 -10.88 -7.68
C PHE A 30 -8.14 -10.06 -8.77
N ALA A 31 -9.14 -10.62 -9.49
CA ALA A 31 -9.94 -9.87 -10.47
C ALA A 31 -10.72 -8.73 -9.81
N ARG A 32 -11.32 -8.99 -8.64
CA ARG A 32 -12.06 -8.00 -7.87
C ARG A 32 -11.17 -6.86 -7.37
N ILE A 33 -9.99 -7.18 -6.82
CA ILE A 33 -9.07 -6.19 -6.23
C ILE A 33 -8.36 -5.36 -7.31
N SER A 34 -7.94 -5.98 -8.41
CA SER A 34 -7.23 -5.29 -9.50
C SER A 34 -8.14 -4.60 -10.51
N GLY A 35 -9.44 -4.89 -10.50
CA GLY A 35 -10.38 -4.41 -11.52
C GLY A 35 -10.10 -4.97 -12.92
N LEU A 36 -9.31 -6.05 -13.02
CA LEU A 36 -9.02 -6.72 -14.28
C LEU A 36 -10.14 -7.69 -14.66
N ASN A 37 -10.33 -7.86 -15.97
CA ASN A 37 -11.23 -8.89 -16.48
C ASN A 37 -10.74 -10.29 -16.06
N ARG A 38 -11.67 -11.14 -15.62
CA ARG A 38 -11.43 -12.56 -15.25
C ARG A 38 -10.60 -13.32 -16.29
N HIS A 39 -10.81 -13.04 -17.58
CA HIS A 39 -10.01 -13.65 -18.65
C HIS A 39 -8.53 -13.23 -18.59
N THR A 40 -8.27 -11.94 -18.39
CA THR A 40 -6.91 -11.38 -18.23
C THR A 40 -6.23 -11.94 -16.98
N VAL A 41 -6.97 -12.04 -15.87
CA VAL A 41 -6.45 -12.64 -14.62
C VAL A 41 -6.11 -14.10 -14.81
N ARG A 42 -7.00 -14.89 -15.42
CA ARG A 42 -6.72 -16.29 -15.73
C ARG A 42 -5.47 -16.42 -16.58
N GLN A 43 -5.30 -15.57 -17.60
CA GLN A 43 -4.09 -15.57 -18.40
C GLN A 43 -2.85 -15.32 -17.53
N ILE A 44 -2.83 -14.26 -16.72
CA ILE A 44 -1.68 -13.93 -15.85
C ILE A 44 -1.33 -15.09 -14.90
N LEU A 45 -2.32 -15.65 -14.20
CA LEU A 45 -2.09 -16.66 -13.15
C LEU A 45 -1.75 -18.06 -13.66
N GLN A 46 -2.18 -18.42 -14.87
CA GLN A 46 -1.91 -19.75 -15.46
C GLN A 46 -0.63 -19.77 -16.33
N GLY A 47 0.25 -18.78 -16.13
CA GLY A 47 1.48 -18.63 -16.94
C GLY A 47 1.22 -17.74 -18.15
N GLY A 48 0.97 -16.46 -17.88
CA GLY A 48 0.53 -15.45 -18.85
C GLY A 48 1.34 -15.32 -20.13
N PRO A 49 0.77 -14.57 -21.10
CA PRO A 49 1.00 -14.76 -22.53
C PRO A 49 2.48 -14.74 -22.91
N LYS A 50 2.85 -15.43 -24.01
CA LYS A 50 4.13 -15.23 -24.71
C LYS A 50 4.36 -13.78 -25.19
N ARG A 51 3.41 -12.87 -24.95
CA ARG A 51 3.41 -11.45 -25.28
C ARG A 51 3.42 -10.60 -24.01
N GLN A 52 4.07 -9.44 -24.08
CA GLN A 52 4.12 -8.48 -22.98
C GLN A 52 2.74 -8.01 -22.52
N LEU A 53 2.58 -7.89 -21.21
CA LEU A 53 1.43 -7.25 -20.57
C LEU A 53 1.38 -5.77 -20.96
N ARG A 54 0.17 -5.24 -21.19
CA ARG A 54 -0.02 -3.81 -21.45
C ARG A 54 0.34 -3.01 -20.19
N ASN A 55 0.90 -1.81 -20.36
CA ASN A 55 1.28 -0.95 -19.23
C ASN A 55 0.09 -0.66 -18.29
N THR A 56 -1.12 -0.52 -18.82
CA THR A 56 -2.34 -0.34 -18.02
C THR A 56 -2.61 -1.54 -17.12
N THR A 57 -2.50 -2.76 -17.65
CA THR A 57 -2.64 -4.00 -16.88
C THR A 57 -1.56 -4.11 -15.81
N VAL A 58 -0.32 -3.75 -16.12
CA VAL A 58 0.78 -3.77 -15.15
C VAL A 58 0.53 -2.78 -14.01
N SER A 59 0.02 -1.58 -14.33
CA SER A 59 -0.36 -0.59 -13.30
C SER A 59 -1.43 -1.13 -12.38
N GLN A 60 -2.52 -1.68 -12.93
CA GLN A 60 -3.61 -2.25 -12.13
C GLN A 60 -3.14 -3.41 -11.24
N CYS A 61 -2.21 -4.25 -11.70
CA CYS A 61 -1.61 -5.29 -10.88
C CYS A 61 -0.73 -4.70 -9.77
N ALA A 62 0.10 -3.70 -10.08
CA ALA A 62 0.96 -3.04 -9.10
C ALA A 62 0.13 -2.39 -7.99
N ASP A 63 -0.91 -1.63 -8.36
CA ASP A 63 -1.83 -0.98 -7.43
C ASP A 63 -2.53 -2.01 -6.52
N ALA A 64 -3.02 -3.12 -7.09
CA ALA A 64 -3.66 -4.20 -6.34
C ALA A 64 -2.73 -4.86 -5.31
N LEU A 65 -1.44 -4.99 -5.67
CA LEU A 65 -0.42 -5.59 -4.81
C LEU A 65 0.17 -4.57 -3.80
N GLY A 66 -0.19 -3.29 -3.92
CA GLY A 66 0.36 -2.21 -3.11
C GLY A 66 1.81 -1.88 -3.44
N LEU A 67 2.18 -1.98 -4.72
CA LEU A 67 3.51 -1.73 -5.27
C LEU A 67 3.44 -0.67 -6.37
N THR A 68 4.55 -0.01 -6.68
CA THR A 68 4.68 0.79 -7.90
C THR A 68 4.97 -0.07 -9.13
N VAL A 69 4.65 0.46 -10.32
CA VAL A 69 4.98 -0.20 -11.60
C VAL A 69 6.49 -0.43 -11.75
N SER A 70 7.30 0.52 -11.26
CA SER A 70 8.76 0.44 -11.33
C SER A 70 9.27 -0.73 -10.49
N GLU A 71 8.82 -0.83 -9.24
CA GLU A 71 9.17 -1.94 -8.33
C GLU A 71 8.75 -3.29 -8.91
N LEU A 72 7.51 -3.38 -9.38
CA LEU A 72 6.98 -4.59 -9.98
C LEU A 72 7.78 -5.01 -11.23
N ARG A 73 8.46 -4.11 -11.93
CA ARG A 73 9.30 -4.47 -13.10
C ARG A 73 10.74 -4.79 -12.73
N THR A 74 11.33 -4.01 -11.82
CA THR A 74 12.77 -3.98 -11.59
C THR A 74 13.22 -4.85 -10.43
N LEU A 75 12.37 -5.03 -9.42
CA LEU A 75 12.73 -5.77 -8.22
C LEU A 75 12.45 -7.27 -8.37
N PRO A 76 13.33 -8.12 -7.83
CA PRO A 76 13.12 -9.56 -7.77
C PRO A 76 12.03 -9.90 -6.74
N LEU A 77 11.41 -11.07 -6.90
CA LEU A 77 10.23 -11.51 -6.13
C LEU A 77 10.48 -11.42 -4.60
N GLU A 78 11.65 -11.87 -4.16
CA GLU A 78 12.04 -11.97 -2.75
C GLU A 78 12.09 -10.59 -2.07
N ARG A 79 12.37 -9.53 -2.84
CA ARG A 79 12.39 -8.14 -2.34
C ARG A 79 11.02 -7.49 -2.35
N LEU A 80 10.04 -8.08 -3.02
CA LEU A 80 8.67 -7.59 -3.08
C LEU A 80 7.80 -8.14 -1.95
N LEU A 81 8.08 -9.36 -1.46
CA LEU A 81 7.31 -9.96 -0.38
C LEU A 81 7.27 -9.09 0.90
N PRO A 82 8.40 -8.59 1.44
CA PRO A 82 8.37 -7.72 2.63
C PRO A 82 7.65 -6.40 2.38
N ARG A 83 7.70 -5.89 1.13
CA ARG A 83 7.02 -4.65 0.72
C ARG A 83 5.51 -4.81 0.67
N MET A 84 5.05 -5.96 0.19
CA MET A 84 3.63 -6.33 0.19
C MET A 84 3.07 -6.48 1.61
N HIS A 85 3.89 -6.84 2.59
CA HIS A 85 3.53 -6.87 4.01
C HIS A 85 3.64 -5.49 4.71
N GLY A 86 3.90 -4.43 3.94
CA GLY A 86 3.77 -3.06 4.39
C GLY A 86 5.05 -2.35 4.83
N LYS A 87 6.23 -2.93 4.57
CA LYS A 87 7.52 -2.25 4.73
C LYS A 87 7.80 -1.41 3.47
N PRO A 88 7.83 -0.07 3.53
CA PRO A 88 7.99 0.73 2.32
C PRO A 88 9.37 0.53 1.69
N ALA A 89 9.45 0.87 0.41
CA ALA A 89 10.69 0.88 -0.34
C ALA A 89 11.69 1.90 0.24
N ASP A 90 12.97 1.67 -0.04
CA ASP A 90 14.06 2.67 -0.01
C ASP A 90 13.80 3.80 -1.04
N ASP A 91 12.59 4.37 -1.07
CA ASP A 91 12.28 5.55 -1.85
C ASP A 91 12.82 6.75 -1.08
N ASP A 92 14.11 7.02 -1.32
CA ASP A 92 14.84 8.22 -0.92
C ASP A 92 14.03 9.51 -1.22
N GLU A 93 13.11 9.48 -2.18
CA GLU A 93 12.19 10.56 -2.53
C GLU A 93 11.23 10.97 -1.39
N SER A 94 10.73 10.03 -0.59
CA SER A 94 9.84 10.36 0.54
C SER A 94 10.61 11.06 1.66
N LEU A 95 11.85 10.60 1.89
CA LEU A 95 12.75 11.22 2.86
C LEU A 95 13.25 12.58 2.38
N LYS A 96 13.61 12.72 1.10
CA LYS A 96 13.94 14.02 0.48
C LYS A 96 12.80 15.01 0.62
N LEU A 97 11.56 14.58 0.35
CA LEU A 97 10.41 15.47 0.46
C LEU A 97 10.20 15.96 1.91
N LEU A 98 10.42 15.10 2.90
CA LEU A 98 10.42 15.48 4.31
C LEU A 98 11.55 16.48 4.61
N ASP A 99 12.77 16.19 4.17
CA ASP A 99 13.94 17.07 4.38
C ASP A 99 13.74 18.46 3.72
N GLU A 100 13.11 18.51 2.55
CA GLU A 100 12.86 19.76 1.80
C GLU A 100 11.70 20.59 2.38
N ARG A 101 10.66 19.94 2.91
CA ARG A 101 9.39 20.60 3.26
C ARG A 101 9.10 20.67 4.75
N ALA A 102 9.89 20.02 5.60
CA ALA A 102 9.76 20.14 7.04
C ALA A 102 10.19 21.54 7.49
N GLN A 103 9.24 22.32 8.01
CA GLN A 103 9.47 23.68 8.51
C GLN A 103 9.43 23.76 10.03
N LEU A 104 8.82 22.77 10.69
CA LEU A 104 8.73 22.74 12.14
C LEU A 104 10.05 22.27 12.76
N PRO A 105 10.69 23.03 13.66
CA PRO A 105 11.98 22.65 14.25
C PRO A 105 11.96 21.28 14.93
N ASP A 106 10.87 20.95 15.63
CA ASP A 106 10.71 19.65 16.29
C ASP A 106 10.65 18.50 15.28
N LEU A 107 10.05 18.72 14.11
CA LEU A 107 9.98 17.73 13.04
C LEU A 107 11.36 17.53 12.41
N VAL A 108 12.08 18.61 12.11
CA VAL A 108 13.46 18.54 11.60
C VAL A 108 14.36 17.79 12.59
N GLY A 109 14.32 18.15 13.88
CA GLY A 109 15.10 17.47 14.91
C GLY A 109 14.67 16.01 15.13
N TRP A 110 13.43 15.65 14.80
CA TRP A 110 12.99 14.25 14.81
C TRP A 110 13.55 13.47 13.62
N LEU A 111 13.53 14.04 12.41
CA LEU A 111 14.06 13.43 11.18
C LEU A 111 15.56 13.11 11.31
N GLU A 112 16.34 14.05 11.86
CA GLU A 112 17.78 13.86 12.09
C GLU A 112 18.07 12.69 13.03
N ARG A 113 17.25 12.50 14.07
CA ARG A 113 17.43 11.43 15.07
C ARG A 113 16.85 10.09 14.62
N ASN A 114 15.85 10.09 13.76
CA ASN A 114 15.05 8.91 13.41
C ASN A 114 15.05 8.61 11.90
N ARG A 115 16.17 8.84 11.22
CA ARG A 115 16.27 8.72 9.75
C ARG A 115 15.78 7.38 9.19
N ASN A 116 16.13 6.27 9.83
CA ASN A 116 15.68 4.94 9.40
C ASN A 116 14.14 4.79 9.49
N ARG A 117 13.53 5.38 10.52
CA ARG A 117 12.09 5.30 10.74
C ARG A 117 11.32 6.27 9.84
N ALA A 118 11.92 7.44 9.56
CA ALA A 118 11.41 8.38 8.57
C ALA A 118 11.41 7.78 7.15
N ALA A 119 12.45 7.01 6.80
CA ALA A 119 12.50 6.25 5.54
C ALA A 119 11.42 5.15 5.46
N GLU A 120 10.86 4.73 6.61
CA GLU A 120 9.74 3.81 6.68
C GLU A 120 8.36 4.50 6.57
N LEU A 121 8.29 5.80 6.25
CA LEU A 121 7.02 6.47 5.97
C LEU A 121 6.63 6.35 4.50
N ARG A 122 5.34 6.13 4.24
CA ARG A 122 4.79 6.07 2.89
C ARG A 122 4.55 7.48 2.33
N PRO A 123 4.48 7.67 1.00
CA PRO A 123 4.26 8.98 0.41
C PRO A 123 3.00 9.71 0.92
N ASP A 124 1.89 8.99 1.12
CA ASP A 124 0.66 9.54 1.68
C ASP A 124 0.82 9.93 3.15
N GLU A 125 1.56 9.14 3.92
CA GLU A 125 1.90 9.39 5.32
C GLU A 125 2.82 10.61 5.47
N VAL A 126 3.76 10.79 4.53
CA VAL A 126 4.65 11.97 4.46
C VAL A 126 3.84 13.24 4.19
N LEU A 127 2.94 13.21 3.21
CA LEU A 127 2.08 14.36 2.92
C LEU A 127 1.21 14.72 4.13
N GLU A 128 0.62 13.71 4.78
CA GLU A 128 -0.14 13.93 6.00
C GLU A 128 0.72 14.54 7.12
N LEU A 129 1.93 14.03 7.34
CA LEU A 129 2.83 14.55 8.37
C LEU A 129 3.22 16.01 8.08
N LEU A 130 3.48 16.34 6.81
CA LEU A 130 3.76 17.70 6.35
C LEU A 130 2.53 18.61 6.49
N ASP A 131 1.31 18.13 6.27
CA ASP A 131 0.09 18.91 6.47
C ASP A 131 -0.15 19.21 7.96
N MET A 132 0.25 18.31 8.86
CA MET A 132 0.13 18.51 10.32
C MET A 132 1.07 19.59 10.88
N GLN A 133 2.01 20.12 10.08
CA GLN A 133 2.98 21.15 10.49
C GLN A 133 2.42 22.57 10.50
N ALA A 134 1.15 22.76 10.12
CA ALA A 134 0.48 24.05 10.14
C ALA A 134 0.61 24.75 11.51
N PRO A 135 0.59 26.11 11.57
CA PRO A 135 0.60 26.83 12.83
C PRO A 135 -0.51 26.34 13.77
N SER A 136 -0.16 25.93 15.00
CA SER A 136 -1.07 25.28 15.96
C SER A 136 -1.68 23.95 15.49
N GLY A 137 -1.01 23.27 14.55
CA GLY A 137 -1.36 21.95 14.04
C GLY A 137 -1.09 20.81 15.03
N PRO A 138 -1.47 19.57 14.66
CA PRO A 138 -1.30 18.40 15.52
C PRO A 138 0.14 18.18 15.99
N LEU A 139 1.15 18.46 15.15
CA LEU A 139 2.55 18.28 15.55
C LEU A 139 2.93 19.17 16.74
N VAL A 140 2.41 20.39 16.79
CA VAL A 140 2.66 21.32 17.89
C VAL A 140 1.87 20.94 19.14
N LYS A 141 0.65 20.41 18.97
CA LYS A 141 -0.26 20.08 20.09
C LYS A 141 0.04 18.75 20.76
N LEU A 142 0.40 17.74 19.98
CA LEU A 142 0.55 16.35 20.41
C LEU A 142 2.01 15.89 20.43
N GLY A 143 2.89 16.64 19.76
CA GLY A 143 4.28 16.26 19.55
C GLY A 143 4.46 15.37 18.32
N VAL A 144 5.63 15.48 17.69
CA VAL A 144 5.98 14.76 16.45
C VAL A 144 5.96 13.25 16.65
N GLU A 145 6.56 12.76 17.73
CA GLU A 145 6.61 11.32 18.05
C GLU A 145 5.20 10.72 18.11
N THR A 146 4.29 11.36 18.85
CA THR A 146 2.90 10.91 18.98
C THR A 146 2.18 10.87 17.63
N CYS A 147 2.39 11.87 16.77
CA CYS A 147 1.79 11.91 15.45
C CYS A 147 2.32 10.79 14.54
N VAL A 148 3.63 10.55 14.55
CA VAL A 148 4.24 9.44 13.80
C VAL A 148 3.72 8.09 14.31
N ASP A 149 3.67 7.89 15.63
CA ASP A 149 3.10 6.69 16.25
C ASP A 149 1.65 6.45 15.81
N LEU A 150 0.82 7.51 15.74
CA LEU A 150 -0.56 7.41 15.29
C LEU A 150 -0.66 6.99 13.83
N ILE A 151 0.17 7.55 12.96
CA ILE A 151 0.26 7.18 11.54
C ILE A 151 0.64 5.71 11.41
N GLU A 152 1.71 5.28 12.08
CA GLU A 152 2.18 3.90 12.04
C GLU A 152 1.14 2.93 12.61
N ARG A 153 0.51 3.26 13.73
CA ARG A 153 -0.55 2.43 14.33
C ARG A 153 -1.74 2.29 13.39
N ARG A 154 -2.14 3.37 12.72
CA ARG A 154 -3.21 3.33 11.72
C ARG A 154 -2.83 2.46 10.53
N ARG A 155 -1.59 2.55 10.03
CA ARG A 155 -1.07 1.67 8.97
C ARG A 155 -1.18 0.20 9.36
N HIS A 156 -0.67 -0.17 10.53
CA HIS A 156 -0.73 -1.54 11.04
C HIS A 156 -2.17 -2.02 11.22
N LEU A 157 -3.06 -1.17 11.73
CA LEU A 157 -4.47 -1.51 11.88
C LEU A 157 -5.14 -1.79 10.53
N VAL A 158 -4.92 -0.92 9.53
CA VAL A 158 -5.47 -1.11 8.18
C VAL A 158 -4.94 -2.39 7.55
N CYS A 159 -3.66 -2.71 7.71
CA CYS A 159 -3.10 -3.98 7.23
C CYS A 159 -3.81 -5.19 7.86
N LYS A 160 -3.96 -5.21 9.19
CA LYS A 160 -4.66 -6.29 9.90
C LYS A 160 -6.13 -6.41 9.47
N VAL A 161 -6.81 -5.28 9.30
CA VAL A 161 -8.21 -5.25 8.82
C VAL A 161 -8.31 -5.86 7.43
N LYS A 162 -7.37 -5.56 6.52
CA LYS A 162 -7.33 -6.16 5.18
C LYS A 162 -7.08 -7.67 5.22
N GLU A 163 -6.20 -8.14 6.10
CA GLU A 163 -5.96 -9.57 6.31
C GLU A 163 -7.22 -10.28 6.80
N ILE A 164 -7.86 -9.76 7.86
CA ILE A 164 -9.11 -10.31 8.43
C ILE A 164 -10.23 -10.31 7.38
N ALA A 165 -10.33 -9.25 6.56
CA ALA A 165 -11.35 -9.16 5.53
C ALA A 165 -11.23 -10.23 4.42
N GLY A 166 -10.08 -10.89 4.31
CA GLY A 166 -9.89 -12.05 3.42
C GLY A 166 -10.24 -13.40 4.04
N THR A 167 -10.76 -13.41 5.28
CA THR A 167 -11.06 -14.64 6.03
C THR A 167 -12.57 -14.82 6.24
N GLU A 168 -12.96 -15.96 6.81
CA GLU A 168 -14.33 -16.24 7.27
C GLU A 168 -14.87 -15.20 8.27
N TYR A 169 -14.00 -14.42 8.91
CA TYR A 169 -14.38 -13.37 9.86
C TYR A 169 -14.84 -12.07 9.19
N PHE A 170 -14.90 -12.00 7.85
CA PHE A 170 -15.32 -10.80 7.12
C PHE A 170 -16.68 -10.27 7.58
N GLU A 171 -17.70 -11.13 7.72
CA GLU A 171 -19.04 -10.69 8.12
C GLU A 171 -19.06 -10.09 9.53
N PHE A 172 -18.29 -10.65 10.46
CA PHE A 172 -18.16 -10.12 11.81
C PHE A 172 -17.45 -8.76 11.80
N LEU A 173 -16.36 -8.64 11.06
CA LEU A 173 -15.63 -7.39 10.90
C LEU A 173 -16.53 -6.30 10.30
N GLU A 174 -17.32 -6.64 9.28
CA GLU A 174 -18.28 -5.72 8.66
C GLU A 174 -19.32 -5.22 9.67
N GLN A 175 -19.93 -6.12 10.44
CA GLN A 175 -20.90 -5.76 11.48
C GLN A 175 -20.28 -4.88 12.57
N PHE A 176 -19.07 -5.21 13.02
CA PHE A 176 -18.36 -4.42 14.03
C PHE A 176 -18.04 -3.02 13.52
N VAL A 177 -17.47 -2.89 12.32
CA VAL A 177 -17.16 -1.59 11.72
C VAL A 177 -18.43 -0.76 11.52
N LYS A 178 -19.52 -1.38 11.03
CA LYS A 178 -20.81 -0.71 10.87
C LYS A 178 -21.33 -0.17 12.21
N LEU A 179 -21.33 -0.98 13.25
CA LEU A 179 -21.77 -0.58 14.59
C LEU A 179 -21.00 0.63 15.11
N ILE A 180 -19.67 0.61 15.00
CA ILE A 180 -18.82 1.73 15.45
C ILE A 180 -19.03 2.97 14.58
N HIS A 181 -19.08 2.80 13.26
CA HIS A 181 -19.29 3.91 12.33
C HIS A 181 -20.63 4.62 12.57
N ASP A 182 -21.69 3.86 12.86
CA ASP A 182 -23.02 4.40 13.18
C ASP A 182 -23.05 5.16 14.53
N LYS A 183 -22.15 4.83 15.46
CA LYS A 183 -21.96 5.56 16.72
C LYS A 183 -21.14 6.84 16.56
N VAL A 184 -20.21 6.88 15.60
CA VAL A 184 -19.34 8.03 15.34
C VAL A 184 -20.00 9.05 14.43
N LYS A 185 -20.88 8.64 13.51
CA LYS A 185 -21.65 9.60 12.71
C LYS A 185 -22.74 10.25 13.57
N PRO A 186 -22.83 11.61 13.61
CA PRO A 186 -23.93 12.27 14.29
C PRO A 186 -25.24 11.90 13.61
N THR A 187 -26.20 11.39 14.39
CA THR A 187 -27.55 11.11 13.90
C THR A 187 -28.15 12.42 13.38
N PRO A 188 -28.62 12.52 12.13
CA PRO A 188 -29.23 13.74 11.66
C PRO A 188 -30.43 14.05 12.56
N SER A 189 -30.34 15.16 13.28
CA SER A 189 -31.41 15.67 14.13
C SER A 189 -32.67 15.76 13.27
N LYS A 190 -33.65 14.89 13.55
CA LYS A 190 -35.00 15.02 13.00
C LYS A 190 -35.55 16.32 13.57
N ARG A 191 -35.48 17.39 12.76
CA ARG A 191 -36.18 18.64 13.06
C ARG A 191 -37.67 18.31 13.11
N VAL A 192 -38.23 18.52 14.30
CA VAL A 192 -39.67 18.53 14.60
C VAL A 192 -40.33 19.67 13.82
#